data_AF-A0A093CIV1-F1
#
_entry.id   AF-A0A093CIV1-F1
#
_cell.length_a   1.000
_cell.length_b   1.000
_cell.length_c   1.000
_cell.angle_alpha   90.00
_cell.angle_beta   90.00
_cell.angle_gamma   90.00
#
_symmetry.space_group_name_H-M   'P 1'
#
loop_
_entity.id
_entity.type
_entity.pdbx_description
1 polymer ?
#
loop_
_entity_poly.entity_id
_entity_poly.type
_entity_poly.pdbx_seq_one_letter_code
_entity_poly.pdbx_strand_id
1 'polypeptide(L)'
;HGLRKFFSCRGIAIAVDYFWKRGHRNITVFVPQWRTRRDPYITEQDFLTQLQDVGILSLTPARMVLGARIAAHDDRFLLHLADKTGGIIVTNDNFREFVTESLAWREIIQKR
;
A
#
# COMPACT_ATOMS: atom_id res chain seq x y z
N HIS A 1 4.45 -11.44 -4.18
CA HIS A 1 3.51 -12.58 -4.14
C HIS A 1 2.69 -12.62 -5.44
N GLY A 2 2.06 -13.75 -5.80
CA GLY A 2 1.21 -13.84 -7.01
C GLY A 2 1.96 -13.88 -8.37
N LEU A 3 3.28 -14.16 -8.35
CA LEU A 3 4.12 -14.36 -9.56
C LEU A 3 4.03 -13.22 -10.60
N ARG A 4 3.71 -11.99 -10.19
CA ARG A 4 3.42 -10.84 -11.08
C ARG A 4 2.26 -11.08 -12.07
N LYS A 5 1.43 -12.11 -11.87
CA LYS A 5 0.31 -12.47 -12.75
C LYS A 5 -1.04 -12.00 -12.21
N PHE A 6 -1.19 -11.94 -10.91
CA PHE A 6 -2.42 -11.54 -10.24
C PHE A 6 -2.12 -10.79 -8.94
N PHE A 7 -3.07 -10.00 -8.48
CA PHE A 7 -3.00 -9.35 -7.19
C PHE A 7 -3.45 -10.32 -6.11
N SER A 8 -2.53 -10.71 -5.25
CA SER A 8 -2.81 -11.67 -4.21
C SER A 8 -2.93 -10.99 -2.85
N CYS A 9 -4.14 -10.98 -2.33
CA CYS A 9 -4.47 -10.42 -1.03
C CYS A 9 -3.81 -11.21 0.11
N ARG A 10 -3.64 -12.52 -0.05
CA ARG A 10 -2.85 -13.34 0.89
C ARG A 10 -1.41 -12.86 1.03
N GLY A 11 -0.81 -12.36 -0.04
CA GLY A 11 0.54 -11.79 0.01
C GLY A 11 0.66 -10.61 0.98
N ILE A 12 -0.39 -9.79 1.07
CA ILE A 12 -0.47 -8.68 2.03
C ILE A 12 -0.59 -9.23 3.45
N ALA A 13 -1.47 -10.20 3.68
CA ALA A 13 -1.64 -10.81 5.00
C ALA A 13 -0.34 -11.44 5.51
N ILE A 14 0.43 -12.11 4.64
CA ILE A 14 1.75 -12.67 5.00
C ILE A 14 2.73 -11.57 5.42
N ALA A 15 2.76 -10.45 4.69
CA ALA A 15 3.64 -9.34 5.04
C ALA A 15 3.25 -8.72 6.39
N VAL A 16 1.95 -8.53 6.65
CA VAL A 16 1.44 -8.03 7.94
C VAL A 16 1.81 -9.00 9.07
N ASP A 17 1.56 -10.30 8.89
CA ASP A 17 1.86 -11.34 9.88
C ASP A 17 3.36 -11.38 10.22
N TYR A 18 4.24 -11.20 9.23
CA TYR A 18 5.69 -11.13 9.43
C TYR A 18 6.08 -10.01 10.42
N PHE A 19 5.57 -8.79 10.23
CA PHE A 19 5.85 -7.68 11.15
C PHE A 19 5.13 -7.86 12.50
N TRP A 20 3.92 -8.40 12.48
CA TRP A 20 3.13 -8.65 13.68
C TRP A 20 3.82 -9.63 14.64
N LYS A 21 4.37 -10.73 14.10
CA LYS A 21 5.13 -11.74 14.87
C LYS A 21 6.41 -11.19 15.49
N ARG A 22 6.96 -10.10 14.94
CA ARG A 22 8.14 -9.40 15.46
C ARG A 22 7.79 -8.32 16.50
N GLY A 23 6.52 -8.20 16.87
CA GLY A 23 6.05 -7.26 17.89
C GLY A 23 5.64 -5.89 17.33
N HIS A 24 5.69 -5.68 16.02
CA HIS A 24 5.17 -4.43 15.44
C HIS A 24 3.63 -4.43 15.52
N ARG A 25 3.08 -3.32 16.03
CA ARG A 25 1.63 -3.13 16.19
C ARG A 25 1.10 -1.93 15.42
N ASN A 26 1.94 -0.93 15.17
CA ASN A 26 1.60 0.20 14.32
C ASN A 26 1.93 -0.14 12.86
N ILE A 27 1.02 -0.88 12.21
CA ILE A 27 1.15 -1.31 10.82
C ILE A 27 -0.05 -0.76 10.07
N THR A 28 0.21 -0.03 8.98
CA THR A 28 -0.84 0.48 8.09
C THR A 28 -0.56 -0.01 6.68
N VAL A 29 -1.55 -0.65 6.07
CA VAL A 29 -1.52 -1.10 4.68
C VAL A 29 -2.43 -0.19 3.88
N PHE A 30 -1.91 0.45 2.83
CA PHE A 30 -2.74 1.16 1.87
C PHE A 30 -3.06 0.28 0.67
N VAL A 31 -4.35 0.18 0.35
CA VAL A 31 -4.82 -0.50 -0.86
C VAL A 31 -5.86 0.39 -1.56
N PRO A 32 -5.73 0.65 -2.86
CA PRO A 32 -6.71 1.48 -3.55
C PRO A 32 -8.07 0.80 -3.68
N GLN A 33 -9.13 1.59 -3.46
CA GLN A 33 -10.49 1.10 -3.28
C GLN A 33 -11.02 0.23 -4.44
N TRP A 34 -10.59 0.45 -5.68
CA TRP A 34 -11.02 -0.38 -6.82
C TRP A 34 -10.56 -1.85 -6.69
N ARG A 35 -9.55 -2.16 -5.87
CA ARG A 35 -9.10 -3.53 -5.59
C ARG A 35 -10.11 -4.37 -4.80
N THR A 36 -11.14 -3.74 -4.23
CA THR A 36 -12.23 -4.45 -3.54
C THR A 36 -13.36 -4.86 -4.50
N ARG A 37 -13.33 -4.41 -5.75
CA ARG A 37 -14.30 -4.84 -6.77
C ARG A 37 -13.99 -6.26 -7.22
N ARG A 38 -15.02 -7.00 -7.64
CA ARG A 38 -14.84 -8.33 -8.24
C ARG A 38 -13.99 -8.21 -9.51
N ASP A 39 -12.86 -8.88 -9.52
CA ASP A 39 -11.89 -8.90 -10.62
C ASP A 39 -11.26 -10.30 -10.67
N PRO A 40 -11.27 -11.00 -11.82
CA PRO A 40 -10.69 -12.33 -11.95
C PRO A 40 -9.17 -12.37 -11.70
N TYR A 41 -8.48 -11.23 -11.77
CA TYR A 41 -7.05 -11.10 -11.47
C TYR A 41 -6.77 -10.75 -10.01
N ILE A 42 -7.77 -10.74 -9.13
CA ILE A 42 -7.63 -10.54 -7.69
C ILE A 42 -7.99 -11.84 -6.96
N THR A 43 -7.07 -12.36 -6.16
CA THR A 43 -7.26 -13.62 -5.42
C THR A 43 -7.39 -13.38 -3.93
N GLU A 44 -8.31 -14.14 -3.30
CA GLU A 44 -8.47 -14.23 -1.84
C GLU A 44 -8.83 -12.88 -1.18
N GLN A 45 -9.80 -12.15 -1.77
CA GLN A 45 -10.21 -10.82 -1.31
C GLN A 45 -10.64 -10.74 0.15
N ASP A 46 -11.09 -11.85 0.74
CA ASP A 46 -11.48 -11.93 2.15
C ASP A 46 -10.37 -11.47 3.11
N PHE A 47 -9.09 -11.64 2.73
CA PHE A 47 -7.98 -11.10 3.52
C PHE A 47 -7.98 -9.57 3.60
N LEU A 48 -8.42 -8.87 2.55
CA LEU A 48 -8.53 -7.41 2.59
C LEU A 48 -9.61 -6.98 3.58
N THR A 49 -10.76 -7.66 3.56
CA THR A 49 -11.86 -7.43 4.49
C THR A 49 -11.41 -7.67 5.92
N GLN A 50 -10.77 -8.81 6.21
CA GLN A 50 -10.26 -9.12 7.54
C GLN A 50 -9.25 -8.07 8.04
N LEU A 51 -8.31 -7.63 7.19
CA LEU A 51 -7.33 -6.61 7.55
C LEU A 51 -7.96 -5.22 7.75
N GLN A 52 -9.03 -4.92 7.02
CA GLN A 52 -9.80 -3.68 7.17
C GLN A 52 -10.59 -3.68 8.48
N ASP A 53 -11.23 -4.80 8.83
CA ASP A 53 -12.04 -4.95 10.05
C ASP A 53 -11.20 -4.77 11.33
N VAL A 54 -9.93 -5.19 11.30
CA VAL A 54 -8.98 -4.99 12.41
C VAL A 54 -8.25 -3.65 12.35
N GLY A 55 -8.57 -2.79 11.38
CA GLY A 55 -8.01 -1.44 11.24
C GLY A 55 -6.56 -1.37 10.73
N ILE A 56 -6.00 -2.47 10.22
CA ILE A 56 -4.64 -2.49 9.66
C ILE A 56 -4.64 -1.98 8.22
N LEU A 57 -5.70 -2.25 7.46
CA LEU A 57 -5.82 -1.84 6.06
C LEU A 57 -6.69 -0.59 5.93
N SER A 58 -6.16 0.40 5.22
CA SER A 58 -6.86 1.62 4.83
C SER A 58 -7.03 1.68 3.32
N LEU A 59 -8.28 1.90 2.88
CA LEU A 59 -8.58 2.02 1.47
C LEU A 59 -8.31 3.45 1.00
N THR A 60 -7.45 3.59 0.00
CA THR A 60 -7.20 4.90 -0.62
C THR A 60 -8.23 5.19 -1.71
N PRO A 61 -8.69 6.45 -1.83
CA PRO A 61 -9.59 6.84 -2.89
C PRO A 61 -8.94 6.59 -4.26
N ALA A 62 -9.66 5.91 -5.15
CA ALA A 62 -9.19 5.67 -6.50
C ALA A 62 -10.12 6.32 -7.50
N ARG A 63 -9.58 7.20 -8.35
CA ARG A 63 -10.32 7.84 -9.43
C ARG A 63 -9.93 7.23 -10.77
N MET A 64 -10.94 6.88 -11.55
CA MET A 64 -10.80 6.62 -12.98
C MET A 64 -11.23 7.89 -13.70
N VAL A 65 -10.33 8.49 -14.49
CA VAL A 65 -10.64 9.66 -15.31
C VAL A 65 -10.36 9.27 -16.75
N LEU A 66 -11.37 9.37 -17.62
CA LEU A 66 -11.27 9.03 -19.05
C LEU A 66 -10.71 7.61 -19.32
N GLY A 67 -11.08 6.63 -18.47
CA GLY A 67 -10.60 5.25 -18.59
C GLY A 67 -9.15 5.03 -18.12
N ALA A 68 -8.41 6.10 -17.81
CA ALA A 68 -7.10 6.03 -17.19
C ALA A 68 -7.22 6.02 -15.67
N ARG A 69 -6.46 5.14 -15.03
CA ARG A 69 -6.39 5.04 -13.58
C ARG A 69 -5.36 6.04 -13.04
N ILE A 70 -5.79 6.90 -12.12
CA ILE A 70 -4.86 7.77 -11.39
C ILE A 70 -4.32 6.97 -10.19
N ALA A 71 -3.14 6.36 -10.35
CA ALA A 71 -2.48 5.57 -9.31
C ALA A 71 -1.66 6.42 -8.32
N ALA A 72 -1.20 7.60 -8.75
CA ALA A 72 -0.29 8.47 -7.99
C ALA A 72 -0.84 9.00 -6.65
N HIS A 73 -2.12 8.82 -6.36
CA HIS A 73 -2.67 9.22 -5.06
C HIS A 73 -2.20 8.31 -3.93
N ASP A 74 -2.07 7.01 -4.17
CA ASP A 74 -1.76 6.01 -3.13
C ASP A 74 -0.35 6.22 -2.55
N ASP A 75 0.60 6.53 -3.44
CA ASP A 75 2.01 6.71 -3.09
C ASP A 75 2.24 7.96 -2.24
N ARG A 76 1.47 9.04 -2.48
CA ARG A 76 1.49 10.24 -1.64
C ARG A 76 0.96 9.98 -0.23
N PHE A 77 -0.05 9.12 -0.08
CA PHE A 77 -0.52 8.72 1.26
C PHE A 77 0.56 7.95 2.03
N LEU A 78 1.28 7.04 1.35
CA LEU A 78 2.41 6.31 1.93
C LEU A 78 3.51 7.26 2.40
N LEU A 79 3.96 8.17 1.51
CA LEU A 79 5.03 9.12 1.81
C LEU A 79 4.64 10.08 2.94
N HIS A 80 3.43 10.64 2.91
CA HIS A 80 2.96 11.52 3.99
C HIS A 80 2.83 10.81 5.33
N LEU A 81 2.34 9.56 5.35
CA LEU A 81 2.22 8.82 6.61
C LEU A 81 3.61 8.52 7.18
N ALA A 82 4.56 8.07 6.35
CA ALA A 82 5.91 7.78 6.78
C ALA A 82 6.64 9.02 7.30
N ASP A 83 6.45 10.17 6.64
CA ASP A 83 6.99 11.47 7.05
C ASP A 83 6.45 11.87 8.43
N LYS A 84 5.11 11.89 8.57
CA LYS A 84 4.45 12.30 9.82
C LYS A 84 4.75 11.39 11.02
N THR A 85 4.90 10.09 10.77
CA THR A 85 5.10 9.08 11.84
C THR A 85 6.57 8.76 12.10
N GLY A 86 7.49 9.23 11.26
CA GLY A 86 8.87 8.75 11.29
C GLY A 86 9.01 7.27 10.90
N GLY A 87 8.01 6.69 10.24
CA GLY A 87 7.94 5.27 9.89
C GLY A 87 8.78 4.88 8.66
N ILE A 88 8.73 3.59 8.33
CA ILE A 88 9.36 2.98 7.14
C ILE A 88 8.31 2.58 6.11
N ILE A 89 8.67 2.57 4.83
CA ILE A 89 7.77 2.15 3.74
C ILE A 89 8.26 0.81 3.19
N VAL A 90 7.37 -0.17 3.08
CA VAL A 90 7.67 -1.46 2.46
C VAL A 90 7.03 -1.48 1.08
N THR A 91 7.84 -1.23 0.05
CA THR A 91 7.40 -1.28 -1.36
C THR A 91 8.53 -1.82 -2.25
N ASN A 92 8.18 -2.26 -3.46
CA ASN A 92 9.14 -2.51 -4.53
C ASN A 92 9.21 -1.35 -5.53
N ASP A 93 8.40 -0.31 -5.35
CA ASP A 93 8.46 0.91 -6.16
C ASP A 93 9.57 1.83 -5.63
N ASN A 94 10.21 2.56 -6.54
CA ASN A 94 11.27 3.50 -6.21
C ASN A 94 10.77 4.95 -6.09
N PHE A 95 9.46 5.21 -6.30
CA PHE A 95 8.84 6.53 -6.14
C PHE A 95 9.57 7.66 -6.88
N ARG A 96 10.14 7.35 -8.06
CA ARG A 96 11.09 8.25 -8.75
C ARG A 96 10.48 9.61 -9.07
N GLU A 97 9.18 9.64 -9.38
CA GLU A 97 8.45 10.88 -9.63
C GLU A 97 8.36 11.80 -8.41
N PHE A 98 8.39 11.27 -7.19
CA PHE A 98 8.22 12.04 -5.95
C PHE A 98 9.54 12.55 -5.38
N VAL A 99 10.69 12.06 -5.86
CA VAL A 99 12.04 12.46 -5.41
C VAL A 99 12.30 13.95 -5.64
N THR A 100 11.72 14.53 -6.69
CA THR A 100 11.87 15.97 -7.00
C THR A 100 10.75 16.84 -6.43
N GLU A 101 9.67 16.24 -5.90
CA GLU A 101 8.52 17.00 -5.35
C GLU A 101 8.82 17.56 -3.95
N SER A 102 9.58 16.86 -3.11
CA SER A 102 9.88 17.29 -1.74
C SER A 102 11.22 16.75 -1.23
N LEU A 103 11.99 17.59 -0.54
CA LEU A 103 13.23 17.18 0.11
C LEU A 103 12.99 16.13 1.20
N ALA A 104 11.93 16.26 2.00
CA ALA A 104 11.59 15.29 3.04
C ALA A 104 11.27 13.90 2.45
N TRP A 105 10.50 13.88 1.36
CA TRP A 105 10.17 12.62 0.67
C TRP A 105 11.38 11.99 0.01
N ARG A 106 12.25 12.79 -0.59
CA ARG A 106 13.53 12.30 -1.09
C ARG A 106 14.36 11.62 0.01
N GLU A 107 14.41 12.19 1.21
CA GLU A 107 15.12 11.56 2.32
C GLU A 107 14.48 10.23 2.73
N ILE A 108 13.15 10.16 2.79
CA ILE A 108 12.42 8.92 3.11
C ILE A 108 12.74 7.85 2.06
N ILE A 109 12.61 8.17 0.77
CA ILE A 109 12.85 7.24 -0.34
C ILE A 109 14.30 6.74 -0.37
N GLN A 110 15.27 7.57 0.03
CA GLN A 110 16.69 7.21 0.01
C GLN A 110 17.16 6.46 1.26
N LYS A 111 16.55 6.71 2.42
CA LYS A 111 17.05 6.26 3.73
C LYS A 111 16.17 5.22 4.40
N ARG A 112 14.95 4.95 3.90
CA ARG A 112 13.93 4.11 4.55
C ARG A 112 13.18 3.24 3.56
#